data_AF-A0A4P6TRS5-F1
#
_entry.id   AF-A0A4P6TRS5-F1
#
_cell.length_a   1.000
_cell.length_b   1.000
_cell.length_c   1.000
_cell.angle_alpha   90.00
_cell.angle_beta   90.00
_cell.angle_gamma   90.00
#
_symmetry.space_group_name_H-M   'P 1'
#
loop_
_entity.id
_entity.type
_entity.pdbx_description
1 polymer ?
#
loop_
_entity_poly.entity_id
_entity_poly.type
_entity_poly.pdbx_seq_one_letter_code
_entity_poly.pdbx_strand_id
1 'polypeptide(L)' 'MMTTWHVYMEIAAAERSSDHELESMFQGSAHQIRASLAIMKAQGMEVIPCEGCDNRDKTGRCQGHEEDTTAADKAA' A
#
# COMPACT_ATOMS: atom_id res chain seq x y z
N MET A 1 19.53 -5.98 -5.60
CA MET A 1 18.72 -5.40 -4.52
C MET A 1 17.71 -4.48 -5.18
N MET A 2 16.47 -4.92 -5.33
CA MET A 2 15.36 -4.07 -5.75
C MET A 2 14.49 -3.85 -4.51
N THR A 3 14.48 -2.63 -4.01
CA THR A 3 13.61 -2.22 -2.91
C THR A 3 12.16 -2.33 -3.41
N THR A 4 11.45 -3.36 -2.98
CA THR A 4 10.03 -3.53 -3.33
C THR A 4 9.23 -2.52 -2.51
N TRP A 5 8.62 -1.55 -3.17
CA TRP A 5 7.79 -0.56 -2.51
C TRP A 5 6.42 -1.17 -2.18
N HIS A 6 6.16 -1.44 -0.89
CA HIS A 6 4.92 -2.08 -0.38
C HIS A 6 3.69 -1.15 -0.33
N VAL A 7 3.71 -0.04 -1.05
CA VAL A 7 2.64 0.96 -1.05
C VAL A 7 2.11 1.05 -2.47
N TYR A 8 0.79 0.95 -2.64
CA TYR A 8 0.16 1.07 -3.96
C TYR A 8 0.25 2.52 -4.47
N MET A 9 -0.24 3.47 -3.66
CA MET A 9 -0.22 4.90 -3.97
C MET A 9 -0.68 5.74 -2.77
N GLU A 10 -0.55 7.07 -2.87
CA GLU A 10 -1.15 8.00 -1.93
C GLU A 10 -2.69 8.02 -2.05
N ILE A 11 -3.39 8.11 -0.92
CA ILE A 11 -4.85 8.22 -0.90
C ILE A 11 -5.29 9.49 -1.64
N ALA A 12 -4.59 10.61 -1.45
CA ALA A 12 -4.91 11.86 -2.14
C ALA A 12 -4.77 11.75 -3.66
N ALA A 13 -3.83 10.93 -4.15
CA ALA A 13 -3.70 10.67 -5.59
C ALA A 13 -4.88 9.83 -6.10
N ALA A 14 -5.29 8.80 -5.35
CA ALA A 14 -6.45 7.98 -5.72
C ALA A 14 -7.76 8.78 -5.70
N GLU A 15 -7.94 9.69 -4.74
CA GLU A 15 -9.11 10.57 -4.68
C GLU A 15 -9.27 11.45 -5.94
N ARG A 16 -8.15 11.82 -6.58
CA ARG A 16 -8.12 12.61 -7.83
C ARG A 16 -8.30 11.79 -9.09
N SER A 17 -8.15 10.47 -9.02
CA SER A 17 -8.37 9.58 -10.15
C SER A 17 -9.84 9.54 -10.56
N SER A 18 -10.07 9.35 -11.84
CA SER A 18 -11.40 9.06 -12.38
C SER A 18 -11.90 7.69 -11.90
N ASP A 19 -13.22 7.49 -11.97
CA ASP A 19 -13.83 6.22 -11.55
C ASP A 19 -13.31 5.04 -12.38
N HIS A 20 -13.12 5.22 -13.69
CA HIS A 20 -12.54 4.20 -14.55
C HIS A 20 -11.09 3.85 -14.16
N GLU A 21 -10.27 4.86 -13.83
CA GLU A 21 -8.91 4.62 -13.35
C GLU A 21 -8.92 3.86 -12.02
N LEU A 22 -9.79 4.24 -11.08
CA LEU A 22 -9.94 3.55 -9.80
C LEU A 22 -10.32 2.08 -9.99
N GLU A 23 -11.31 1.80 -10.84
CA GLU A 23 -11.75 0.44 -11.15
C GLU A 23 -10.70 -0.38 -11.92
N SER A 24 -9.78 0.28 -12.63
CA SER A 24 -8.65 -0.40 -13.28
C SER A 24 -7.51 -0.74 -12.31
N MET A 25 -7.36 0.03 -11.22
CA MET A 25 -6.28 -0.13 -10.24
C MET A 25 -6.67 -1.03 -9.06
N PHE A 26 -7.95 -1.03 -8.69
CA PHE A 26 -8.44 -1.71 -7.48
C PHE A 26 -9.61 -2.63 -7.80
N GLN A 27 -9.78 -3.66 -6.97
CA GLN A 27 -10.96 -4.52 -7.06
C GLN A 27 -12.18 -3.84 -6.44
N GLY A 28 -13.28 -3.82 -7.17
CA GLY A 28 -14.56 -3.25 -6.75
C GLY A 28 -15.01 -2.10 -7.64
N SER A 29 -16.21 -1.57 -7.36
CA SER A 29 -16.72 -0.37 -8.03
C SER A 29 -16.05 0.89 -7.50
N ALA A 30 -15.97 1.94 -8.32
CA ALA A 30 -15.41 3.23 -7.91
C ALA A 30 -16.08 3.77 -6.64
N HIS A 31 -17.39 3.59 -6.48
CA HIS A 31 -18.11 3.98 -5.28
C HIS A 31 -17.60 3.24 -4.02
N GLN A 32 -17.43 1.92 -4.10
CA GLN A 32 -16.89 1.13 -2.99
C GLN A 32 -15.43 1.52 -2.68
N ILE A 33 -14.63 1.76 -3.71
CA ILE A 33 -13.24 2.18 -3.56
C ILE A 33 -13.18 3.54 -2.85
N ARG A 34 -13.96 4.53 -3.30
CA ARG A 34 -14.03 5.85 -2.64
C ARG A 34 -14.50 5.78 -1.20
N ALA A 35 -15.47 4.91 -0.89
CA ALA A 35 -15.90 4.68 0.49
C ALA A 35 -14.76 4.13 1.36
N SER A 36 -13.99 3.17 0.84
CA SER A 36 -12.80 2.65 1.51
C SER A 36 -11.72 3.72 1.71
N LEU A 37 -11.44 4.55 0.70
CA LEU A 37 -10.49 5.67 0.81
C LEU A 37 -10.88 6.66 1.92
N ALA A 38 -12.17 6.99 2.01
CA ALA A 38 -12.69 7.86 3.06
C ALA A 38 -12.50 7.27 4.47
N ILE A 39 -12.72 5.96 4.62
CA ILE A 39 -12.49 5.25 5.89
C ILE A 39 -11.00 5.29 6.26
N MET A 40 -10.10 4.98 5.31
CA MET A 40 -8.65 5.01 5.55
C MET A 40 -8.18 6.41 5.97
N LYS A 41 -8.67 7.45 5.30
CA LYS A 41 -8.36 8.84 5.64
C LYS A 41 -8.87 9.23 7.03
N ALA A 42 -10.08 8.79 7.40
CA ALA A 42 -10.63 9.00 8.74
C ALA A 42 -9.82 8.27 9.83
N GLN A 43 -9.13 7.18 9.49
CA GLN A 43 -8.19 6.48 10.36
C GLN A 43 -6.81 7.15 10.44
N GLY A 44 -6.59 8.22 9.69
CA GLY A 44 -5.31 8.95 9.65
C GLY A 44 -4.28 8.37 8.67
N MET A 45 -4.71 7.50 7.76
CA MET A 45 -3.83 6.97 6.72
C MET A 45 -3.59 8.01 5.62
N GLU A 46 -2.39 8.00 5.07
CA GLU A 46 -1.98 8.85 3.94
C GLU A 46 -1.80 8.06 2.65
N VAL A 47 -1.56 6.74 2.76
CA VAL A 47 -1.28 5.86 1.63
C VAL A 47 -2.17 4.62 1.64
N ILE A 48 -2.47 4.10 0.45
CA ILE A 48 -3.13 2.82 0.26
C ILE A 48 -2.05 1.74 0.35
N PRO A 49 -2.08 0.88 1.36
CA PRO A 49 -1.01 -0.07 1.54
C PRO A 49 -1.21 -1.32 0.67
N CYS A 50 -0.13 -1.95 0.22
CA CYS A 50 -0.18 -3.20 -0.53
C CYS A 50 -0.48 -4.39 0.38
N GLU A 51 -1.35 -5.29 -0.06
CA GLU A 51 -1.69 -6.52 0.65
C GLU A 51 -0.43 -7.29 1.07
N GLY A 52 -0.41 -7.77 2.33
CA GLY A 52 0.72 -8.54 2.86
C GLY A 52 1.83 -7.75 3.56
N CYS A 53 1.77 -6.41 3.60
CA CYS A 53 2.71 -5.63 4.42
C CYS A 53 2.23 -5.56 5.89
N ASP A 54 2.96 -6.19 6.80
CA ASP A 54 2.69 -6.24 8.24
C ASP A 54 3.47 -5.19 9.04
N ASN A 55 4.52 -4.60 8.46
CA ASN A 55 5.34 -3.58 9.12
C ASN A 55 5.03 -2.16 8.63
N ARG A 56 3.90 -1.61 9.08
CA ARG A 56 3.43 -0.27 8.70
C ARG A 56 3.26 0.65 9.92
N ASP A 57 3.49 1.94 9.68
CA ASP A 57 3.15 2.96 10.65
C ASP A 57 1.65 3.31 10.63
N LYS A 58 1.25 4.24 11.51
CA LYS A 58 -0.13 4.71 11.64
C LYS A 58 -0.66 5.44 10.39
N THR A 59 0.22 5.94 9.52
CA THR A 59 -0.13 6.59 8.25
C THR A 59 -0.27 5.57 7.11
N GLY A 60 0.00 4.29 7.37
CA GLY A 60 -0.03 3.22 6.38
C GLY A 60 1.28 3.06 5.60
N ARG A 61 2.31 3.86 5.88
CA ARG A 61 3.61 3.75 5.20
C ARG A 61 4.37 2.54 5.74
N CYS A 62 5.01 1.81 4.84
CA CYS A 62 5.92 0.72 5.20
C CYS A 62 7.13 1.29 5.96
N GLN A 63 7.46 0.71 7.10
CA GLN A 63 8.62 1.09 7.91
C GLN A 63 9.94 0.45 7.43
N GLY A 64 9.90 -0.23 6.27
CA GLY A 64 10.97 -1.09 5.79
C GLY A 64 10.93 -2.46 6.48
N HIS A 65 11.54 -3.46 5.86
CA HIS A 65 11.83 -4.72 6.52
C HIS A 65 13.36 -4.79 6.62
N GLU A 66 13.90 -5.15 7.78
CA GLU A 66 15.31 -5.53 7.82
C GLU A 66 15.47 -6.72 6.87
N GLU A 67 16.30 -6.57 5.84
CA GLU A 67 16.61 -7.69 4.95
C GLU A 67 17.30 -8.75 5.81
N ASP A 68 16.63 -9.87 6.07
CA ASP A 68 17.23 -11.04 6.73
C ASP A 68 18.40 -11.52 5.85
N THR A 69 19.62 -11.06 6.14
CA THR A 69 20.85 -11.47 5.43
C THR A 69 21.31 -12.89 5.79
N THR A 70 20.45 -13.77 6.32
CA THR A 70 20.79 -15.16 6.68
C THR A 70 20.49 -16.18 5.59
N ALA A 71 20.65 -15.82 4.31
CA ALA A 71 20.62 -16.77 3.20
C ALA A 71 21.97 -16.93 2.48
N ALA A 72 23.08 -16.64 3.17
CA ALA A 72 24.43 -16.83 2.63
C ALA A 72 25.38 -17.43 3.69
N ASP A 73 25.10 -18.65 4.18
CA ASP A 73 26.17 -19.52 4.74
C ASP A 73 25.73 -20.99 4.94
N LYS A 74 25.18 -21.63 3.89
CA LYS A 74 25.08 -23.11 3.83
C LYS A 74 25.47 -23.66 2.46
N ALA A 75 26.54 -23.13 1.90
CA ALA A 75 27.23 -23.71 0.75
C ALA A 75 28.72 -23.32 0.78
N ALA A 76 29.45 -23.82 1.78
CA ALA A 76 30.90 -23.89 1.78
C ALA A 76 31.32 -25.22 2.45
#